data_AF-A0A4R5BEF4-F1
#
_entry.id   AF-A0A4R5BEF4-F1
#
_cell.length_a   1.000
_cell.length_b   1.000
_cell.length_c   1.000
_cell.angle_alpha   90.00
_cell.angle_beta   90.00
_cell.angle_gamma   90.00
#
_symmetry.space_group_name_H-M   'P 1'
#
loop_
_entity.id
_entity.type
_entity.pdbx_description
1 polymer ?
#
loop_
_entity_poly.entity_id
_entity_poly.type
_entity_poly.pdbx_seq_one_letter_code
_entity_poly.pdbx_strand_id
1 'polypeptide(L)'
;MHAARHSQIRALALDDVDLPNRRLTIDRRTRPLDDLTHRLLTDWLTHRHKTWPGTANPHLLTSAISANGTAPVSHTWLNRILRGLPATLEALRIDRQLDEALTNGADPLHLSVVFGLHATTAIRYADSARQLLRRPHQDDPPPSPRT
;
A
#
# COMPACT_ATOMS: atom_id res chain seq x y z
N MET A 1 -3.43 3.72 3.39
CA MET A 1 -2.36 3.05 2.59
C MET A 1 -1.96 1.69 3.19
N HIS A 2 -1.83 0.62 2.39
CA HIS A 2 -1.66 -0.76 2.88
C HIS A 2 -0.25 -1.38 2.72
N ALA A 3 0.75 -0.63 2.22
CA ALA A 3 2.13 -1.08 2.01
C ALA A 3 2.28 -2.40 1.20
N ALA A 4 1.42 -2.59 0.20
CA ALA A 4 1.45 -3.76 -0.66
C ALA A 4 2.57 -3.68 -1.69
N ARG A 5 3.18 -4.83 -2.00
CA ARG A 5 4.18 -4.99 -3.07
C ARG A 5 3.50 -5.04 -4.44
N HIS A 6 4.27 -4.78 -5.48
CA HIS A 6 3.82 -4.85 -6.86
C HIS A 6 3.17 -6.21 -7.22
N SER A 7 3.78 -7.31 -6.79
CA SER A 7 3.23 -8.66 -7.00
C SER A 7 1.92 -8.89 -6.23
N GLN A 8 1.84 -8.40 -4.99
CA GLN A 8 0.64 -8.51 -4.15
C GLN A 8 -0.52 -7.72 -4.76
N ILE A 9 -0.29 -6.49 -5.21
CA ILE A 9 -1.32 -5.64 -5.85
C ILE A 9 -1.89 -6.32 -7.09
N ARG A 10 -1.04 -6.94 -7.92
CA ARG A 10 -1.48 -7.67 -9.12
C ARG A 10 -2.25 -8.94 -8.79
N ALA A 11 -1.88 -9.61 -7.69
CA ALA A 11 -2.46 -10.88 -7.30
C ALA A 11 -3.81 -10.74 -6.60
N LEU A 12 -4.16 -9.56 -6.07
CA LEU A 12 -5.43 -9.31 -5.38
C LEU A 12 -6.61 -9.84 -6.18
N ALA A 13 -7.41 -10.68 -5.55
CA ALA A 13 -8.64 -11.23 -6.08
C ALA A 13 -9.85 -10.42 -5.60
N LEU A 14 -11.01 -10.65 -6.24
CA LEU A 14 -12.28 -10.09 -5.77
C LEU A 14 -12.63 -10.60 -4.36
N ASP A 15 -12.34 -11.86 -4.06
CA ASP A 15 -12.61 -12.50 -2.76
C ASP A 15 -11.74 -11.94 -1.62
N ASP A 16 -10.64 -11.25 -1.95
CA ASP A 16 -9.82 -10.56 -0.95
C ASP A 16 -10.50 -9.27 -0.45
N VAL A 17 -11.56 -8.80 -1.13
CA VAL A 17 -12.28 -7.57 -0.81
C VAL A 17 -13.59 -7.89 -0.09
N ASP A 18 -13.67 -7.49 1.18
CA ASP A 18 -14.90 -7.51 1.97
C ASP A 18 -15.41 -6.07 2.11
N LEU A 19 -16.16 -5.63 1.08
CA LEU A 19 -16.74 -4.28 1.01
C LEU A 19 -17.70 -3.97 2.17
N PRO A 20 -18.62 -4.86 2.57
CA PRO A 20 -19.56 -4.61 3.67
C PRO A 20 -18.85 -4.34 5.00
N ASN A 21 -17.82 -5.12 5.32
CA ASN A 21 -17.07 -4.92 6.57
C ASN A 21 -15.91 -3.94 6.43
N ARG A 22 -15.72 -3.34 5.25
CA ARG A 22 -14.62 -2.42 4.92
C ARG A 22 -13.25 -3.06 5.20
N ARG A 23 -13.04 -4.26 4.70
CA ARG A 23 -11.79 -5.01 4.89
C ARG A 23 -11.18 -5.42 3.56
N LEU A 24 -9.85 -5.40 3.52
CA LEU A 24 -9.05 -5.86 2.40
C LEU A 24 -7.99 -6.83 2.91
N THR A 25 -7.93 -8.01 2.32
CA THR A 25 -6.93 -9.02 2.62
C THR A 25 -5.79 -8.92 1.63
N ILE A 26 -4.58 -8.64 2.12
CA ILE A 26 -3.37 -8.61 1.29
C ILE A 26 -2.40 -9.60 1.87
N ASP A 27 -2.01 -10.61 1.08
CA ASP A 27 -1.06 -11.64 1.51
C ASP A 27 -1.48 -12.28 2.85
N ARG A 28 -2.74 -12.74 2.90
CA ARG A 28 -3.40 -13.35 4.07
C ARG A 28 -3.55 -12.43 5.29
N ARG A 29 -3.26 -11.14 5.17
CA ARG A 29 -3.41 -10.16 6.26
C ARG A 29 -4.57 -9.23 5.95
N THR A 30 -5.60 -9.30 6.77
CA THR A 30 -6.79 -8.47 6.63
C THR A 30 -6.58 -7.11 7.31
N ARG A 31 -6.87 -6.03 6.57
CA ARG A 31 -6.71 -4.65 7.01
C ARG A 31 -7.99 -3.86 6.81
N PRO A 32 -8.31 -2.88 7.69
CA PRO A 32 -9.44 -1.99 7.48
C PRO A 32 -9.18 -1.07 6.28
N LEU A 33 -10.23 -0.78 5.51
CA LEU A 33 -10.24 0.21 4.44
C LEU A 33 -10.62 1.57 5.02
N ASP A 34 -9.83 2.60 4.71
CA ASP A 34 -10.23 3.99 4.95
C ASP A 34 -11.33 4.43 3.97
N ASP A 35 -12.02 5.52 4.30
CA ASP A 35 -13.18 6.01 3.53
C ASP A 35 -12.85 6.37 2.08
N LEU A 36 -11.63 6.85 1.80
CA LEU A 36 -11.22 7.16 0.43
C LEU A 36 -11.02 5.86 -0.36
N THR A 37 -10.25 4.93 0.20
CA THR A 37 -9.99 3.63 -0.43
C THR A 37 -11.28 2.83 -0.63
N HIS A 38 -12.20 2.84 0.33
CA HIS A 38 -13.50 2.18 0.22
C HIS A 38 -14.34 2.72 -0.95
N ARG A 39 -14.43 4.04 -1.09
CA ARG A 39 -15.14 4.68 -2.21
C ARG A 39 -14.51 4.36 -3.56
N LEU A 40 -13.20 4.55 -3.69
CA LEU A 40 -12.48 4.28 -4.94
C LEU A 40 -12.60 2.81 -5.36
N LEU A 41 -12.57 1.89 -4.39
CA LEU A 41 -12.73 0.46 -4.65
C LEU A 41 -14.16 0.13 -5.11
N THR A 42 -15.17 0.76 -4.51
CA THR A 42 -16.58 0.61 -4.91
C THR A 42 -16.82 1.12 -6.34
N ASP A 43 -16.29 2.30 -6.66
CA ASP A 43 -16.38 2.89 -7.99
C ASP A 43 -15.67 2.01 -9.03
N TRP A 44 -14.47 1.53 -8.70
CA TRP A 44 -13.72 0.63 -9.57
C TRP A 44 -14.47 -0.68 -9.84
N LEU A 45 -15.03 -1.33 -8.81
CA LEU A 45 -15.77 -2.58 -8.96
C LEU A 45 -17.03 -2.38 -9.81
N THR A 46 -17.71 -1.24 -9.64
CA THR A 46 -18.86 -0.86 -10.47
C THR A 46 -18.45 -0.68 -11.94
N HIS A 47 -17.35 0.05 -12.19
CA HIS A 47 -16.81 0.24 -13.54
C HIS A 47 -16.42 -1.10 -14.17
N ARG A 48 -15.64 -1.92 -13.47
CA ARG A 48 -15.19 -3.25 -13.91
C ARG A 48 -16.36 -4.13 -14.31
N HIS A 49 -17.41 -4.21 -13.49
CA HIS A 49 -18.59 -5.02 -13.78
C HIS A 49 -19.33 -4.53 -15.04
N LYS A 50 -19.45 -3.20 -15.23
CA LYS A 50 -20.07 -2.62 -16.43
C LYS A 50 -19.23 -2.85 -17.69
N THR A 51 -17.91 -2.77 -17.59
CA THR A 51 -17.00 -2.89 -18.74
C THR A 51 -16.80 -4.35 -19.16
N TRP A 52 -16.76 -5.28 -18.19
CA TRP A 52 -16.54 -6.71 -18.44
C TRP A 52 -17.54 -7.59 -17.67
N PRO A 53 -18.83 -7.57 -18.00
CA PRO A 53 -19.88 -8.23 -17.22
C PRO A 53 -19.76 -9.76 -17.16
N GLY A 54 -19.10 -10.38 -18.16
CA GLY A 54 -18.91 -11.83 -18.26
C GLY A 54 -17.46 -12.30 -18.09
N THR A 55 -16.54 -11.48 -17.56
CA THR A 55 -15.16 -11.92 -17.38
C THR A 55 -15.06 -13.01 -16.32
N ALA A 56 -14.38 -14.11 -16.65
CA ALA A 56 -14.00 -15.14 -15.69
C ALA A 56 -12.75 -14.78 -14.88
N ASN A 57 -12.16 -13.59 -15.10
CA ASN A 57 -10.95 -13.18 -14.40
C ASN A 57 -11.27 -12.91 -12.91
N PRO A 58 -10.61 -13.60 -11.96
CA PRO A 58 -10.88 -13.41 -10.53
C PRO A 58 -10.14 -12.21 -9.93
N HIS A 59 -9.20 -11.60 -10.66
CA HIS A 59 -8.36 -10.54 -10.13
C HIS A 59 -9.11 -9.21 -10.06
N LEU A 60 -8.80 -8.47 -8.99
CA LEU A 60 -9.37 -7.15 -8.70
C LEU A 60 -9.00 -6.17 -9.80
N LEU A 61 -7.72 -6.11 -10.18
CA LEU A 61 -7.24 -5.30 -11.29
C LEU A 61 -7.36 -6.06 -12.60
N THR A 62 -8.04 -5.46 -13.56
CA THR A 62 -8.26 -6.00 -14.90
C THR A 62 -8.03 -4.95 -15.97
N SER A 63 -7.55 -5.42 -17.11
CA SER A 63 -7.40 -4.66 -18.35
C SER A 63 -8.19 -5.34 -19.45
N ALA A 64 -8.40 -4.67 -20.59
CA ALA A 64 -9.07 -5.28 -21.74
C ALA A 64 -8.40 -6.59 -22.22
N ILE A 65 -7.08 -6.71 -22.06
CA ILE A 65 -6.33 -7.92 -22.42
C ILE A 65 -6.53 -9.02 -21.38
N SER A 66 -6.32 -8.71 -20.10
CA SER A 66 -6.43 -9.71 -19.02
C SER A 66 -7.87 -10.17 -18.79
N ALA A 67 -8.87 -9.35 -19.11
CA ALA A 67 -10.29 -9.70 -18.98
C ALA A 67 -10.70 -10.93 -19.81
N ASN A 68 -9.96 -11.25 -20.86
CA ASN A 68 -10.20 -12.43 -21.72
C ASN A 68 -9.62 -13.73 -21.15
N GLY A 69 -8.92 -13.68 -20.01
CA GLY A 69 -8.34 -14.83 -19.35
C GLY A 69 -8.48 -14.76 -17.83
N THR A 70 -7.75 -15.61 -17.13
CA THR A 70 -7.78 -15.71 -15.66
C THR A 70 -6.49 -15.23 -14.99
N ALA A 71 -5.50 -14.83 -15.79
CA ALA A 71 -4.23 -14.33 -15.29
C ALA A 71 -4.34 -12.87 -14.80
N PRO A 72 -3.50 -12.46 -13.83
CA PRO A 72 -3.47 -11.08 -13.37
C PRO A 72 -2.93 -10.15 -14.46
N VAL A 73 -3.27 -8.86 -14.37
CA VAL A 73 -2.67 -7.82 -15.22
C VAL A 73 -1.14 -7.92 -15.22
N SER A 74 -0.47 -7.61 -16.33
CA SER A 74 0.99 -7.75 -16.43
C SER A 74 1.73 -6.75 -15.54
N HIS A 75 3.00 -7.06 -15.22
CA HIS A 75 3.86 -6.13 -14.47
C HIS A 75 4.04 -4.80 -15.22
N THR A 76 4.23 -4.87 -16.54
CA THR A 76 4.37 -3.70 -17.41
C THR A 76 3.11 -2.84 -17.44
N TRP A 77 1.93 -3.45 -17.39
CA TRP A 77 0.67 -2.71 -17.31
C TRP A 77 0.59 -1.89 -16.02
N LEU A 78 0.91 -2.49 -14.87
CA LEU A 78 0.88 -1.80 -13.58
C LEU A 78 1.91 -0.65 -13.54
N ASN A 79 3.13 -0.88 -14.01
CA ASN A 79 4.14 0.18 -14.15
C ASN A 79 3.69 1.33 -15.04
N ARG A 80 2.97 1.04 -16.12
CA ARG A 80 2.48 2.05 -17.06
C ARG A 80 1.42 2.95 -16.42
N ILE A 81 0.46 2.37 -15.68
CA ILE A 81 -0.61 3.17 -15.06
C ILE A 81 -0.11 4.02 -13.89
N LEU A 82 1.01 3.63 -13.27
CA LEU A 82 1.63 4.38 -12.17
C LEU A 82 2.70 5.37 -12.64
N ARG A 83 3.03 5.37 -13.94
CA ARG A 83 4.06 6.24 -14.50
C ARG A 83 3.61 7.70 -14.38
N GLY A 84 4.52 8.56 -13.93
CA GLY A 84 4.29 10.00 -13.82
C GLY A 84 3.59 10.42 -12.52
N LEU A 85 3.28 9.47 -11.62
CA LEU A 85 2.84 9.80 -10.28
C LEU A 85 4.00 10.38 -9.45
N PRO A 86 3.72 11.30 -8.51
CA PRO A 86 4.75 11.98 -7.71
C PRO A 86 5.52 11.03 -6.77
N ALA A 87 4.95 9.87 -6.45
CA ALA A 87 5.59 8.86 -5.63
C ALA A 87 5.48 7.48 -6.28
N THR A 88 6.54 6.68 -6.14
CA THR A 88 6.54 5.27 -6.57
C THR A 88 5.81 4.40 -5.55
N LEU A 89 5.32 3.24 -5.96
CA LEU A 89 4.75 2.26 -5.02
C LEU A 89 5.74 1.86 -3.92
N GLU A 90 7.02 1.75 -4.25
CA GLU A 90 8.05 1.42 -3.27
C GLU A 90 8.24 2.56 -2.25
N ALA A 91 8.25 3.82 -2.70
CA ALA A 91 8.30 4.97 -1.80
C ALA A 91 7.09 5.01 -0.86
N LEU A 92 5.87 4.82 -1.40
CA LEU A 92 4.64 4.75 -0.59
C LEU A 92 4.63 3.57 0.38
N ARG A 93 5.26 2.44 -0.01
CA ARG A 93 5.41 1.27 0.84
C ARG A 93 6.36 1.54 1.99
N ILE A 94 7.51 2.17 1.72
CA ILE A 94 8.51 2.56 2.71
C ILE A 94 7.90 3.57 3.68
N ASP A 95 7.25 4.61 3.15
CA ASP A 95 6.59 5.67 3.92
C ASP A 95 5.58 5.07 4.90
N ARG A 96 4.67 4.22 4.41
CA ARG A 96 3.68 3.54 5.26
C ARG A 96 4.31 2.64 6.33
N GLN A 97 5.43 1.98 6.04
CA GLN A 97 6.14 1.13 7.02
C GLN A 97 6.80 1.97 8.11
N LEU A 98 7.35 3.13 7.73
CA LEU A 98 7.96 4.06 8.66
C LEU A 98 6.89 4.74 9.53
N ASP A 99 5.79 5.18 8.95
CA ASP A 99 4.63 5.74 9.67
C ASP A 99 4.07 4.78 10.73
N GLU A 100 3.94 3.48 10.39
CA GLU A 100 3.55 2.46 11.37
C GLU A 100 4.57 2.36 12.52
N ALA A 101 5.85 2.38 12.19
CA ALA A 101 6.92 2.29 13.18
C ALA A 101 6.89 3.49 14.12
N LEU A 102 6.70 4.71 13.59
CA LEU A 102 6.63 5.93 14.37
C LEU A 102 5.42 5.95 15.30
N THR A 103 4.26 5.50 14.83
CA THR A 103 3.01 5.52 15.61
C THR A 103 2.94 4.40 16.67
N ASN A 104 3.66 3.29 16.49
CA ASN A 104 3.59 2.11 17.36
C ASN A 104 4.90 1.85 18.14
N GLY A 105 5.60 2.92 18.55
CA GLY A 105 6.75 2.81 19.46
C GLY A 105 8.01 2.15 18.87
N ALA A 106 8.10 2.10 17.54
CA ALA A 106 9.21 1.51 16.81
C ALA A 106 9.53 0.06 17.25
N ASP A 107 8.49 -0.78 17.35
CA ASP A 107 8.63 -2.20 17.63
C ASP A 107 8.84 -3.03 16.34
N PRO A 108 10.01 -3.69 16.17
CA PRO A 108 10.26 -4.59 15.05
C PRO A 108 9.28 -5.77 14.98
N LEU A 109 8.84 -6.31 16.11
CA LEU A 109 7.93 -7.47 16.10
C LEU A 109 6.58 -7.08 15.53
N HIS A 110 6.03 -5.94 15.97
CA HIS A 110 4.83 -5.34 15.37
C HIS A 110 4.95 -5.17 13.85
N LEU A 111 6.06 -4.58 13.36
CA LEU A 111 6.27 -4.39 11.92
C LEU A 111 6.35 -5.70 11.13
N SER A 112 7.00 -6.72 11.70
CA SER A 112 7.05 -8.06 11.11
C SER A 112 5.67 -8.69 11.00
N VAL A 113 4.85 -8.59 12.04
CA VAL A 113 3.48 -9.14 12.05
C VAL A 113 2.58 -8.40 11.05
N VAL A 114 2.56 -7.07 11.13
CA VAL A 114 1.68 -6.23 10.32
C VAL A 114 2.00 -6.36 8.84
N PHE A 115 3.27 -6.25 8.45
CA PHE A 115 3.68 -6.17 7.04
C PHE A 115 4.30 -7.46 6.47
N GLY A 116 4.48 -8.51 7.28
CA GLY A 116 5.15 -9.73 6.83
C GLY A 116 6.64 -9.52 6.53
N LEU A 117 7.29 -8.62 7.25
CA LEU A 117 8.70 -8.32 7.05
C LEU A 117 9.58 -9.39 7.69
N HIS A 118 10.66 -9.73 7.00
CA HIS A 118 11.75 -10.48 7.61
C HIS A 118 12.32 -9.68 8.80
N ALA A 119 12.71 -10.37 9.87
CA ALA A 119 13.14 -9.76 11.12
C ALA A 119 14.22 -8.67 10.92
N THR A 120 15.23 -8.94 10.08
CA THR A 120 16.29 -7.95 9.77
C THR A 120 15.75 -6.67 9.13
N THR A 121 14.72 -6.78 8.29
CA THR A 121 14.08 -5.61 7.65
C THR A 121 13.24 -4.83 8.65
N ALA A 122 12.51 -5.53 9.52
CA ALA A 122 11.72 -4.90 10.56
C ALA A 122 12.59 -4.15 11.58
N ILE A 123 13.70 -4.75 12.02
CA ILE A 123 14.69 -4.10 12.90
C ILE A 123 15.21 -2.82 12.26
N ARG A 124 15.59 -2.87 10.97
CA ARG A 124 16.09 -1.69 10.25
C ARG A 124 15.08 -0.53 10.27
N TYR A 125 13.80 -0.79 9.99
CA TYR A 125 12.78 0.26 10.01
C TYR A 125 12.49 0.79 11.42
N ALA A 126 12.47 -0.09 12.42
CA ALA A 126 12.35 0.32 13.82
C ALA A 126 13.51 1.22 14.25
N ASP A 127 14.75 0.89 13.87
CA ASP A 127 15.91 1.74 14.17
C ASP A 127 15.84 3.10 13.47
N SER A 128 15.41 3.14 12.20
CA SER A 128 15.14 4.41 11.51
C SER A 128 14.09 5.25 12.23
N ALA A 129 12.98 4.64 12.67
CA ALA A 129 11.95 5.34 13.43
C ALA A 129 12.48 5.87 14.77
N ARG A 130 13.27 5.08 15.52
CA ARG A 130 13.91 5.52 16.76
C ARG A 130 14.84 6.71 16.56
N GLN A 131 15.60 6.72 15.46
CA GLN A 131 16.50 7.83 15.13
C GLN A 131 15.70 9.12 14.85
N LEU A 132 14.58 9.01 14.14
CA LEU A 132 13.70 10.15 13.85
C LEU A 132 13.03 10.67 15.12
N LEU A 133 12.54 9.80 16.00
CA LEU A 133 11.94 10.19 17.29
C LEU A 133 12.94 10.87 18.23
N ARG A 134 14.23 10.50 18.15
CA ARG A 134 15.33 11.12 18.91
C ARG A 134 15.78 12.47 18.36
N ARG A 135 15.36 12.83 17.14
CA ARG A 135 15.56 14.16 16.55
C ARG A 135 14.27 14.96 16.73
N PRO A 136 13.99 15.55 17.90
CA PRO A 136 12.93 16.55 17.97
C PRO A 136 13.34 17.70 17.05
N HIS A 137 12.46 18.09 16.14
CA HIS A 137 12.46 19.33 15.35
C HIS A 137 13.70 20.22 15.56
N GLN A 138 14.68 20.12 14.67
CA GLN A 138 15.72 21.13 14.56
C GLN A 138 15.15 22.32 13.78
N ASP A 139 14.18 23.00 14.39
CA ASP A 139 13.83 24.38 14.07
C ASP A 139 14.93 25.25 14.68
N ASP A 140 16.07 25.36 13.99
CA ASP A 140 17.03 26.43 14.31
C ASP A 140 16.33 27.77 14.01
N PRO A 141 16.20 28.69 14.98
CA PRO A 141 15.78 30.05 14.65
C PRO A 141 16.82 30.66 13.70
N PRO A 142 16.41 31.47 12.71
CA PRO A 142 17.36 32.09 11.78
C PRO A 142 18.41 32.89 12.57
N PRO A 143 19.69 32.83 12.16
CA PRO A 143 20.75 33.54 12.88
C PRO A 143 20.43 35.03 12.94
N SER A 144 20.39 35.59 14.14
CA SER A 144 20.19 37.02 14.37
C SER A 144 21.22 37.83 13.58
N PRO A 145 20.81 38.87 12.84
CA PRO A 145 21.75 39.71 12.10
C PRO A 145 22.69 40.42 13.08
N ARG A 146 23.99 40.20 12.93
CA ARG A 146 25.04 40.92 13.65
C ARG A 146 25.01 42.39 13.20
N THR A 147 24.87 43.28 14.18
CA THR A 147 25.06 44.73 14.05
C THR A 147 26.55 45.07 14.05
#